data_AF-A0A7W8QNE3-F1
#
_entry.id   AF-A0A7W8QNE3-F1
#
_cell.length_a   1.000
_cell.length_b   1.000
_cell.length_c   1.000
_cell.angle_alpha   90.00
_cell.angle_beta   90.00
_cell.angle_gamma   90.00
#
_symmetry.space_group_name_H-M   'P 1'
#
loop_
_entity.id
_entity.type
_entity.pdbx_description
1 polymer ?
#
loop_
_entity_poly.entity_id
_entity_poly.type
_entity_poly.pdbx_seq_one_letter_code
_entity_poly.pdbx_strand_id
1 'polypeptide(L)'
;MTVRGEIDLYTAPQLHGKLVGALDDGARRLVVDMSRVEFCDSTGMNVLLSAMKRSREKGGDLELIAPRPAVMKILEVTGLDAVFTIRDSADGLPLAGSPR
;
A
#
# COMPACT_ATOMS: atom_id res chain seq x y z
N MET A 1 3.28 0.32 -7.59
CA MET A 1 4.34 -0.70 -7.50
C MET A 1 3.71 -2.05 -7.16
N THR A 2 4.28 -3.15 -7.65
CA THR A 2 3.78 -4.51 -7.36
C THR A 2 4.65 -5.18 -6.32
N VAL A 3 4.02 -5.75 -5.29
CA VAL A 3 4.68 -6.52 -4.24
C VAL A 3 4.34 -7.99 -4.43
N ARG A 4 5.29 -8.88 -4.11
CA ARG A 4 5.16 -10.32 -4.31
C ARG A 4 5.73 -11.07 -3.11
N GLY A 5 5.20 -12.25 -2.83
CA GLY A 5 5.63 -13.09 -1.72
C GLY A 5 5.03 -12.60 -0.40
N GLU A 6 5.86 -12.47 0.62
CA GLU A 6 5.44 -12.17 1.99
C GLU A 6 5.89 -10.76 2.40
N ILE A 7 5.06 -10.06 3.19
CA ILE A 7 5.40 -8.78 3.81
C ILE A 7 5.56 -9.00 5.31
N ASP A 8 6.79 -9.26 5.73
CA ASP A 8 7.15 -9.68 7.09
C ASP A 8 8.33 -8.91 7.65
N LEU A 9 8.78 -9.26 8.86
CA LEU A 9 9.90 -8.61 9.53
C LEU A 9 11.18 -8.48 8.66
N TYR A 10 11.43 -9.42 7.75
CA TYR A 10 12.60 -9.43 6.87
C TYR A 10 12.37 -8.60 5.59
N THR A 11 11.17 -8.59 5.04
CA THR A 11 10.86 -7.90 3.76
C THR A 11 10.28 -6.49 3.95
N ALA A 12 9.63 -6.23 5.09
CA ALA A 12 9.00 -4.95 5.42
C ALA A 12 9.99 -3.76 5.39
N PRO A 13 11.25 -3.85 5.89
CA PRO A 13 12.21 -2.76 5.78
C PRO A 13 12.51 -2.37 4.32
N GLN A 14 12.59 -3.36 3.42
CA GLN A 14 12.82 -3.11 2.00
C GLN A 14 11.61 -2.42 1.35
N LEU A 15 10.40 -2.88 1.67
CA LEU A 15 9.17 -2.25 1.17
C LEU A 15 9.06 -0.80 1.69
N HIS A 16 9.35 -0.57 2.97
CA HIS A 16 9.36 0.77 3.56
C HIS A 16 10.32 1.71 2.84
N GLY A 17 11.56 1.26 2.57
CA GLY A 17 12.54 2.04 1.84
C GLY A 17 12.05 2.44 0.44
N LYS A 18 11.39 1.51 -0.28
CA LYS A 18 10.82 1.80 -1.61
C LYS A 18 9.66 2.81 -1.55
N LEU A 19 8.76 2.68 -0.58
CA LEU A 19 7.63 3.58 -0.39
C LEU A 19 8.12 4.99 -0.01
N VAL A 20 9.02 5.08 0.96
CA VAL A 20 9.61 6.35 1.38
C VAL A 20 10.41 7.00 0.25
N GLY A 21 11.22 6.24 -0.48
CA GLY A 21 11.99 6.75 -1.61
C GLY A 21 11.08 7.35 -2.69
N ALA A 22 9.98 6.69 -3.02
CA ALA A 22 9.00 7.23 -3.96
C ALA A 22 8.36 8.54 -3.45
N LEU A 23 8.04 8.63 -2.15
CA LEU A 23 7.53 9.87 -1.56
C LEU A 23 8.57 10.99 -1.52
N ASP A 24 9.86 10.65 -1.39
CA ASP A 24 10.96 11.60 -1.40
C ASP A 24 11.20 12.16 -2.81
N ASP A 25 11.06 11.31 -3.83
CA ASP A 25 11.09 11.66 -5.25
C ASP A 25 9.88 12.51 -5.71
N GLY A 26 8.96 12.81 -4.79
CA GLY A 26 7.82 13.69 -5.01
C GLY A 26 6.53 12.97 -5.39
N ALA A 27 6.47 11.64 -5.34
CA ALA A 27 5.22 10.92 -5.49
C ALA A 27 4.24 11.34 -4.37
N ARG A 28 3.02 11.68 -4.76
CA ARG A 28 1.92 11.99 -3.83
C ARG A 28 0.87 10.88 -3.81
N ARG A 29 0.94 9.93 -4.73
CA ARG A 29 -0.03 8.84 -4.80
C ARG A 29 0.73 7.54 -4.90
N LEU A 30 0.64 6.73 -3.87
CA LEU A 30 1.24 5.40 -3.83
C LEU A 30 0.16 4.38 -4.12
N VAL A 31 0.43 3.50 -5.07
CA VAL A 31 -0.45 2.36 -5.36
C VAL A 31 0.37 1.10 -5.14
N VAL A 32 -0.10 0.23 -4.26
CA VAL A 32 0.55 -1.03 -3.92
C VAL A 32 -0.33 -2.18 -4.42
N ASP A 33 0.13 -2.86 -5.47
CA ASP A 33 -0.50 -4.07 -5.96
C ASP A 33 -0.08 -5.25 -5.09
N MET A 34 -1.09 -5.84 -4.45
CA MET A 34 -1.01 -6.96 -3.50
C MET A 34 -1.53 -8.27 -4.10
N SER A 35 -1.77 -8.32 -5.42
CA SER A 35 -2.32 -9.52 -6.11
C SER A 35 -1.44 -10.76 -5.93
N ARG A 36 -0.14 -10.55 -5.69
CA ARG A 36 0.86 -11.61 -5.49
C ARG A 36 1.43 -11.64 -4.07
N VAL A 37 0.79 -10.96 -3.12
CA VAL A 37 1.18 -10.97 -1.70
C VAL A 37 0.43 -12.09 -1.00
N GLU A 38 1.15 -13.11 -0.56
CA GLU A 38 0.60 -14.33 0.01
C GLU A 38 0.30 -14.16 1.51
N PHE A 39 1.09 -13.34 2.18
CA PHE A 39 1.00 -13.10 3.61
C PHE A 39 1.49 -11.69 3.98
N CYS A 40 0.92 -11.13 5.04
CA CYS A 40 1.31 -9.83 5.61
C CYS A 40 1.04 -9.86 7.12
N ASP A 41 2.07 -9.80 7.95
CA ASP A 41 1.94 -9.69 9.41
C ASP A 41 1.89 -8.24 9.88
N SER A 42 1.85 -8.06 11.21
CA SER A 42 1.78 -6.77 11.88
C SER A 42 2.91 -5.82 11.47
N THR A 43 4.11 -6.35 11.18
CA THR A 43 5.25 -5.54 10.74
C THR A 43 4.98 -4.94 9.36
N GLY A 44 4.52 -5.76 8.41
CA GLY A 44 4.15 -5.31 7.07
C GLY A 44 3.03 -4.28 7.07
N MET A 45 1.98 -4.53 7.86
CA MET A 45 0.89 -3.57 8.03
C MET A 45 1.35 -2.23 8.61
N ASN A 46 2.24 -2.24 9.62
CA ASN A 46 2.76 -1.01 10.19
C ASN A 46 3.60 -0.20 9.19
N VAL A 47 4.34 -0.88 8.30
CA VAL A 47 5.07 -0.22 7.20
C VAL A 47 4.11 0.45 6.23
N LEU A 48 3.04 -0.24 5.81
CA LEU A 48 2.02 0.34 4.92
C LEU A 48 1.32 1.53 5.58
N LEU A 49 0.98 1.42 6.86
CA LEU A 49 0.32 2.47 7.62
C LEU A 49 1.21 3.72 7.75
N SER A 50 2.48 3.51 8.08
CA SER A 50 3.49 4.58 8.17
C SER A 50 3.67 5.30 6.83
N ALA A 51 3.77 4.56 5.73
CA ALA A 51 3.88 5.13 4.40
C ALA A 51 2.64 5.92 3.97
N MET A 52 1.44 5.41 4.30
CA MET A 52 0.18 6.09 4.02
C MET A 52 0.07 7.41 4.80
N LYS A 53 0.39 7.42 6.09
CA LYS A 53 0.41 8.64 6.91
C LYS A 53 1.34 9.69 6.30
N ARG A 54 2.57 9.29 5.95
CA ARG A 54 3.56 10.18 5.33
C ARG A 54 3.12 10.70 3.95
N SER A 55 2.43 9.86 3.16
CA SER A 55 1.83 10.30 1.89
C SER A 55 0.77 11.38 2.13
N ARG A 56 -0.13 11.15 3.11
CA ARG A 56 -1.20 12.09 3.47
C ARG A 56 -0.68 13.42 3.99
N GLU A 57 0.39 13.41 4.78
CA GLU A 57 1.07 14.63 5.24
C GLU A 57 1.57 15.49 4.07
N LYS A 58 1.87 14.88 2.91
CA LYS A 58 2.28 15.56 1.67
C LYS A 58 1.11 15.86 0.72
N GLY A 59 -0.14 15.77 1.20
CA GLY A 59 -1.35 15.97 0.39
C GLY A 59 -1.65 14.81 -0.57
N GLY A 60 -1.14 13.63 -0.23
CA GLY A 60 -1.23 12.41 -1.01
C GLY A 60 -2.09 11.31 -0.39
N ASP A 61 -2.02 10.10 -0.94
CA ASP A 61 -2.62 8.91 -0.34
C ASP A 61 -1.86 7.62 -0.71
N LEU A 62 -2.25 6.50 -0.10
CA LEU A 62 -1.74 5.16 -0.42
C LEU A 62 -2.92 4.19 -0.60
N GLU A 63 -2.98 3.58 -1.76
CA GLU A 63 -4.03 2.64 -2.15
C GLU A 63 -3.50 1.22 -2.26
N LEU A 64 -4.28 0.25 -1.77
CA LEU A 64 -3.99 -1.17 -1.90
C LEU A 64 -4.85 -1.77 -3.00
N ILE A 65 -4.24 -2.57 -3.88
CA ILE A 65 -4.93 -3.17 -5.02
C ILE A 65 -4.86 -4.68 -4.95
N ALA A 66 -5.98 -5.33 -5.19
CA ALA A 66 -6.12 -6.78 -5.26
C ALA A 66 -5.51 -7.51 -4.06
N PRO A 67 -5.75 -7.09 -2.79
CA PRO A 67 -5.28 -7.88 -1.66
C PRO A 67 -5.87 -9.28 -1.71
N ARG A 68 -5.02 -10.31 -1.63
CA ARG A 68 -5.49 -11.70 -1.55
C ARG A 68 -6.40 -11.88 -0.32
N PRO A 69 -7.34 -12.84 -0.33
CA PRO A 69 -8.31 -13.02 0.76
C PRO A 69 -7.67 -13.15 2.15
N ALA A 70 -6.49 -13.79 2.25
CA ALA A 70 -5.75 -13.90 3.50
C ALA A 70 -5.32 -12.53 4.04
N VAL A 71 -4.78 -11.67 3.18
CA VAL A 71 -4.37 -10.30 3.54
C VAL A 71 -5.59 -9.43 3.84
N MET A 72 -6.65 -9.53 3.03
CA MET A 72 -7.89 -8.79 3.26
C MET A 72 -8.49 -9.11 4.62
N LYS A 73 -8.57 -10.39 4.99
CA LYS A 73 -9.08 -10.82 6.30
C LYS A 73 -8.29 -10.22 7.46
N ILE A 74 -6.98 -10.08 7.31
CA ILE A 74 -6.14 -9.46 8.33
C ILE A 74 -6.42 -7.96 8.42
N LEU A 75 -6.60 -7.27 7.28
CA LEU A 75 -7.00 -5.86 7.25
C LEU A 75 -8.36 -5.66 7.94
N GLU A 76 -9.35 -6.52 7.68
CA GLU A 76 -10.67 -6.47 8.31
C GLU A 76 -10.60 -6.73 9.83
N VAL A 77 -9.88 -7.76 10.25
CA VAL A 77 -9.73 -8.10 11.68
C VAL A 77 -9.02 -6.99 12.46
N THR A 78 -8.11 -6.27 11.80
CA THR A 78 -7.38 -5.15 12.41
C THR A 78 -8.08 -3.80 12.23
N GLY A 79 -9.19 -3.75 11.48
CA GLY A 79 -9.91 -2.53 11.12
C GLY A 79 -9.13 -1.59 10.19
N LEU A 80 -8.06 -2.08 9.57
CA LEU A 80 -7.22 -1.32 8.63
C LEU A 80 -7.88 -1.19 7.25
N ASP A 81 -8.83 -2.06 6.93
CA ASP A 81 -9.65 -1.97 5.71
C ASP A 81 -10.40 -0.64 5.61
N ALA A 82 -10.85 -0.08 6.74
CA ALA A 82 -11.49 1.24 6.79
C ALA A 82 -10.49 2.42 6.70
N VAL A 83 -9.19 2.15 6.90
CA VAL A 83 -8.14 3.18 6.92
C VAL A 83 -7.49 3.33 5.55
N PHE A 84 -7.28 2.20 4.86
CA PHE A 84 -6.74 2.16 3.51
C PHE A 84 -7.84 2.31 2.46
N THR A 85 -7.51 2.97 1.36
CA THR A 85 -8.32 2.87 0.15
C THR A 85 -7.98 1.54 -0.53
N ILE A 86 -8.90 0.58 -0.51
CA ILE A 86 -8.73 -0.75 -1.10
C ILE A 86 -9.52 -0.86 -2.40
N ARG A 87 -8.88 -1.38 -3.45
CA ARG A 87 -9.52 -1.66 -4.74
C ARG A 87 -9.29 -3.12 -5.12
N ASP A 88 -10.27 -3.70 -5.81
CA ASP A 88 -10.17 -5.07 -6.30
C ASP A 88 -9.18 -5.22 -7.46
N SER A 89 -9.03 -4.18 -8.28
CA SER A 89 -8.16 -4.17 -9.46
C SER A 89 -7.60 -2.77 -9.74
N ALA A 90 -6.51 -2.72 -10.53
CA ALA A 90 -5.92 -1.46 -11.00
C ALA A 90 -6.77 -0.75 -12.07
N ASP A 91 -7.82 -1.42 -12.54
CA ASP A 91 -8.80 -0.87 -13.47
C ASP A 91 -9.52 0.34 -12.85
N GLY A 92 -9.52 1.46 -13.56
CA GLY A 92 -10.12 2.71 -13.09
C GLY A 92 -9.23 3.60 -12.20
N LEU A 93 -7.94 3.28 -12.02
CA LEU A 93 -7.00 4.29 -11.51
C LEU A 93 -6.91 5.41 -12.55
N PRO A 94 -7.24 6.69 -12.21
CA PRO A 94 -7.00 7.77 -13.14
C PRO A 94 -5.50 7.79 -13.46
N LEU A 95 -5.20 7.71 -14.76
CA LEU A 95 -3.85 7.92 -15.29
C LEU A 95 -3.36 9.23 -14.69
N ALA A 96 -2.24 9.20 -13.97
CA ALA A 96 -1.66 10.41 -13.39
C ALA A 96 -1.39 11.41 -14.53
N GLY A 97 -2.26 12.43 -14.68
CA GLY A 97 -2.09 13.45 -15.71
C GLY A 97 -3.34 13.99 -16.42
N SER A 98 -4.50 14.12 -15.76
CA SER A 98 -5.50 15.08 -16.26
C SER A 98 -5.32 16.42 -15.54
N PRO A 99 -4.68 17.43 -16.14
CA PRO A 99 -4.77 18.79 -15.64
C PRO A 99 -6.22 19.25 -15.79
N ARG A 100 -6.77 19.86 -14.72
CA ARG A 100 -7.84 20.84 -14.88
C ARG A 100 -7.20 22.20 -15.10
#